data_AF-K9D0F5-F1
#
_entry.id   AF-K9D0F5-F1
#
_cell.length_a   1.000
_cell.length_b   1.000
_cell.length_c   1.000
_cell.angle_alpha   90.00
_cell.angle_beta   90.00
_cell.angle_gamma   90.00
#
_symmetry.space_group_name_H-M   'P 1'
#
loop_
_entity.id
_entity.type
_entity.pdbx_description
1 polymer ?
#
loop_
_entity_poly.entity_id
_entity_poly.type
_entity_poly.pdbx_seq_one_letter_code
_entity_poly.pdbx_strand_id
1 'polypeptide(L)' 'MKQLTEQVKLRNGVVLKNRLAIPPMTTRMSYYDGTVTGDEIAYYGMRTGGAGLFIIQSSHR' A
#
# COMPACT_ATOMS: atom_id res chain seq x y z
N MET A 1 12.81 10.53 15.40
CA MET A 1 11.50 10.25 14.75
C MET A 1 10.95 11.37 13.86
N LYS A 2 11.36 12.65 13.99
CA LYS A 2 10.79 13.78 13.22
C LYS A 2 10.72 13.57 11.69
N GLN A 3 11.74 12.96 11.09
CA GLN A 3 11.81 12.79 9.63
C GLN A 3 10.80 11.78 9.05
N LEU A 4 10.27 10.86 9.85
CA LEU A 4 9.46 9.75 9.33
C LEU A 4 8.02 10.19 9.04
N THR A 5 7.51 11.16 9.79
CA THR A 5 6.14 11.71 9.68
C THR A 5 6.05 12.91 8.74
N GLU A 6 7.17 13.40 8.22
CA GLU A 6 7.22 14.53 7.30
C GLU A 6 6.85 14.12 5.87
N GLN A 7 6.22 15.05 5.14
CA GLN A 7 5.90 14.85 3.74
C GLN A 7 7.17 14.66 2.89
N VAL A 8 7.05 13.89 1.81
CA VAL A 8 8.12 13.70 0.83
C VAL A 8 7.55 13.74 -0.58
N LYS A 9 8.23 14.49 -1.46
CA LYS A 9 7.90 14.55 -2.88
C LYS A 9 8.76 13.55 -3.65
N LEU A 10 8.12 12.66 -4.39
CA LEU A 10 8.78 11.69 -5.25
C LEU A 10 9.25 12.36 -6.55
N ARG A 11 10.17 11.71 -7.27
CA ARG A 11 10.73 12.22 -8.54
C ARG A 11 9.67 12.46 -9.62
N ASN A 12 8.57 11.73 -9.59
CA ASN A 12 7.43 11.88 -10.50
C ASN A 12 6.43 12.98 -10.05
N GLY A 13 6.73 13.71 -8.98
CA GLY A 13 5.92 14.83 -8.51
C GLY A 13 4.87 14.47 -7.46
N VAL A 14 4.60 13.18 -7.20
CA VAL A 14 3.64 12.73 -6.18
C VAL A 14 4.14 13.10 -4.78
N VAL A 15 3.26 13.63 -3.94
CA VAL A 15 3.57 13.99 -2.54
C VAL A 15 2.95 12.96 -1.61
N LEU A 16 3.78 12.31 -0.79
CA LEU A 16 3.33 11.39 0.24
C LEU A 16 3.14 12.14 1.56
N LYS A 17 2.07 11.83 2.30
CA LYS A 17 1.76 12.45 3.60
C LYS A 17 2.83 12.19 4.67
N ASN A 18 3.59 11.11 4.52
CA ASN A 18 4.74 10.75 5.36
C ASN A 18 5.66 9.76 4.63
N ARG A 19 6.78 9.39 5.26
CA ARG A 19 7.79 8.49 4.72
C ARG A 19 7.61 7.02 5.13
N LEU A 20 6.42 6.65 5.61
CA LEU A 20 6.09 5.28 5.96
C LEU A 20 5.53 4.56 4.74
N ALA A 21 6.19 3.48 4.34
CA ALA A 21 5.71 2.57 3.32
C ALA A 21 5.36 1.22 3.94
N ILE A 22 4.21 0.66 3.54
CA ILE A 22 3.89 -0.73 3.83
C ILE A 22 4.48 -1.58 2.70
N PRO A 23 5.39 -2.52 3.02
CA PRO A 23 6.05 -3.36 2.02
C PRO A 23 5.07 -4.34 1.37
N PRO A 24 5.42 -4.90 0.19
CA PRO A 24 4.62 -5.95 -0.43
C PRO A 24 4.52 -7.16 0.51
N MET A 25 3.30 -7.62 0.75
CA MET A 25 3.00 -8.78 1.59
C MET A 25 2.04 -9.69 0.85
N THR A 26 2.50 -10.89 0.49
CA THR A 26 1.66 -11.89 -0.18
C THR A 26 0.59 -12.39 0.78
N THR A 27 -0.67 -12.07 0.51
CA THR A 27 -1.81 -12.50 1.35
C THR A 27 -2.52 -13.73 0.80
N ARG A 28 -2.24 -14.12 -0.45
CA ARG A 28 -2.99 -15.17 -1.19
C ARG A 28 -4.51 -14.94 -1.18
N MET A 29 -4.94 -13.68 -1.18
CA MET A 29 -6.35 -13.29 -1.09
C MET A 29 -7.01 -12.97 -2.44
N SER A 30 -6.28 -13.07 -3.56
CA SER A 30 -6.87 -12.95 -4.90
C SER A 30 -7.64 -14.23 -5.22
N TYR A 31 -8.79 -14.10 -5.90
CA TYR A 31 -9.49 -15.26 -6.48
C TYR A 31 -8.55 -16.02 -7.43
N TYR A 32 -8.85 -17.28 -7.74
CA TYR A 32 -8.02 -18.13 -8.63
C TYR A 32 -7.87 -17.55 -10.05
N ASP A 33 -8.70 -16.56 -10.41
CA ASP A 33 -8.70 -15.80 -11.66
C ASP A 33 -7.96 -14.45 -11.58
N GLY A 34 -7.35 -14.12 -10.43
CA GLY A 34 -6.62 -12.87 -10.22
C GLY A 34 -7.50 -11.64 -9.97
N THR A 35 -8.82 -11.80 -9.81
CA THR A 35 -9.73 -10.69 -9.55
C THR A 35 -9.60 -10.19 -8.10
N VAL A 36 -9.56 -8.86 -7.92
CA VAL A 36 -9.55 -8.20 -6.61
C VAL A 36 -10.84 -8.53 -5.86
N THR A 37 -10.70 -9.03 -4.63
CA THR A 37 -11.84 -9.42 -3.80
C THR A 37 -12.28 -8.27 -2.89
N GLY A 38 -13.54 -8.28 -2.42
CA GLY A 38 -14.00 -7.32 -1.42
C GLY A 38 -13.18 -7.38 -0.12
N ASP A 39 -12.68 -8.58 0.22
CA ASP A 39 -11.81 -8.81 1.36
C ASP A 39 -10.43 -8.18 1.19
N GLU A 40 -9.91 -8.16 -0.03
CA GLU A 40 -8.64 -7.49 -0.35
C GLU A 40 -8.76 -5.97 -0.20
N ILE A 41 -9.90 -5.38 -0.59
CA ILE A 41 -10.20 -3.95 -0.39
C ILE A 41 -10.32 -3.63 1.11
N ALA A 42 -11.06 -4.44 1.86
CA ALA A 42 -11.21 -4.26 3.31
C ALA A 42 -9.86 -4.38 4.05
N TYR A 43 -9.02 -5.33 3.62
CA TYR A 43 -7.68 -5.56 4.14
C TYR A 43 -6.75 -4.34 3.93
N TYR A 44 -6.77 -3.72 2.75
CA TYR A 44 -6.02 -2.50 2.48
C TYR A 44 -6.57 -1.29 3.24
N GLY A 45 -7.89 -1.17 3.36
CA GLY A 45 -8.55 -0.10 4.12
C GLY A 45 -8.11 -0.07 5.59
N MET A 46 -8.04 -1.23 6.25
CA MET A 46 -7.63 -1.32 7.65
C MET A 46 -6.16 -0.96 7.89
N ARG A 47 -5.29 -1.13 6.90
CA ARG A 47 -3.82 -1.05 7.09
C ARG A 47 -3.19 0.23 6.55
N THR A 48 -3.87 0.97 5.67
CA THR A 48 -3.33 2.18 5.01
C THR A 48 -3.48 3.47 5.81
N GLY A 49 -4.30 3.50 6.86
CA GLY A 49 -4.71 4.73 7.56
C GLY A 49 -3.55 5.66 7.96
N GLY A 50 -2.43 5.09 8.42
CA GLY A 50 -1.24 5.85 8.82
C GLY A 50 -0.14 5.96 7.76
N ALA A 51 -0.05 5.07 6.77
CA ALA A 51 1.09 5.00 5.86
C ALA A 51 0.95 5.95 4.66
N GLY A 52 2.06 6.53 4.23
CA GLY A 52 2.12 7.40 3.05
C GLY A 52 2.10 6.62 1.73
N LEU A 53 2.56 5.37 1.75
CA LEU A 53 2.58 4.47 0.60
C LEU A 53 2.21 3.04 1.02
N PHE A 54 1.46 2.33 0.18
CA PHE A 54 1.19 0.90 0.34
C PHE A 54 1.58 0.19 -0.96
N ILE A 55 2.49 -0.78 -0.87
CA ILE A 55 2.89 -1.61 -2.01
C ILE A 55 2.09 -2.90 -1.91
N ILE A 56 1.22 -3.15 -2.91
CA ILE A 56 0.39 -4.35 -2.94
C ILE A 56 1.23 -5.62 -3.20
N GLN A 57 0.62 -6.78 -2.95
CA GLN A 57 1.21 -8.08 -3.26
C GLN A 57 1.59 -8.25 -4.73
N SER A 58 2.41 -9.26 -5.04
CA SER A 58 2.76 -9.59 -6.42
C SER A 58 1.53 -10.07 -7.20
N SER A 59 1.04 -9.22 -8.10
CA SER A 59 -0.02 -9.56 -9.05
C SER A 59 0.63 -10.17 -10.30
N HIS A 60 0.33 -11.44 -10.58
CA HIS A 60 0.62 -12.07 -11.86
C HIS A 60 -0.66 -12.05 -12.71
N ARG A 61 -0.51 -11.85 -14.02
CA ARG A 61 -1.57 -12.06 -15.01
C ARG A 61 -1.34 -13.39 -15.70
#